data_AF-A0A9P1TC97-F1
#
_entry.id   AF-A0A9P1TC97-F1
#
_cell.length_a   1.000
_cell.length_b   1.000
_cell.length_c   1.000
_cell.angle_alpha   90.00
_cell.angle_beta   90.00
_cell.angle_gamma   90.00
#
_symmetry.space_group_name_H-M   'P 1'
#
loop_
_entity.id
_entity.type
_entity.pdbx_description
1 polymer ?
#
loop_
_entity_poly.entity_id
_entity_poly.type
_entity_poly.pdbx_seq_one_letter_code
_entity_poly.pdbx_strand_id
1 'polypeptide(L)' 'MNEQKAKAIVLEYLKEFHYPGICSLKYFFDDYKTRRLPDDVYAAYRKVLSGEIDCELLAEFAEWGLKRGAKG' A
#
# COMPACT_ATOMS: atom_id res chain seq x y z
N MET A 1 7.50 3.26 -15.37
CA MET A 1 6.76 2.43 -14.39
C MET A 1 5.34 2.18 -14.91
N ASN A 2 4.92 0.92 -14.95
CA ASN A 2 3.55 0.48 -15.30
C ASN A 2 2.71 0.27 -14.03
N GLU A 3 1.41 0.04 -14.17
CA GLU A 3 0.48 -0.10 -13.04
C GLU A 3 0.83 -1.29 -12.13
N GLN A 4 1.08 -2.47 -12.68
CA GLN A 4 1.44 -3.67 -11.91
C GLN A 4 2.71 -3.46 -11.06
N LYS A 5 3.73 -2.81 -11.63
CA LYS A 5 4.98 -2.52 -10.90
C LYS A 5 4.74 -1.49 -9.80
N ALA A 6 3.86 -0.51 -10.02
CA ALA A 6 3.48 0.44 -8.99
C ALA A 6 2.68 -0.22 -7.86
N LYS A 7 1.73 -1.11 -8.18
CA LYS A 7 1.00 -1.93 -7.21
C LYS A 7 1.97 -2.73 -6.32
N ALA A 8 2.93 -3.42 -6.92
CA ALA A 8 3.93 -4.20 -6.18
C ALA A 8 4.75 -3.35 -5.20
N ILE A 9 5.27 -2.20 -5.63
CA ILE A 9 6.06 -1.28 -4.78
C ILE A 9 5.23 -0.80 -3.57
N VAL A 10 3.98 -0.39 -3.80
CA VAL A 10 3.09 0.07 -2.72
C VAL A 10 2.78 -1.09 -1.77
N LEU A 11 2.49 -2.28 -2.29
CA LEU A 11 2.18 -3.45 -1.49
C LEU A 11 3.36 -3.90 -0.61
N GLU A 12 4.58 -3.93 -1.15
CA GLU A 12 5.77 -4.23 -0.35
C GLU A 12 5.98 -3.20 0.76
N TYR A 13 5.80 -1.92 0.44
CA TYR A 13 5.91 -0.86 1.44
C TYR A 13 4.91 -1.01 2.58
N LEU A 14 3.65 -1.37 2.28
CA LEU A 14 2.63 -1.61 3.31
C LEU A 14 2.99 -2.79 4.21
N LYS A 15 3.61 -3.84 3.65
CA LYS A 15 4.10 -5.02 4.39
C LYS A 15 5.25 -4.68 5.32
N GLU A 16 6.22 -3.88 4.85
CA GLU A 16 7.36 -3.44 5.67
C GLU A 16 6.93 -2.48 6.78
N PHE A 17 6.00 -1.57 6.48
CA PHE A 17 5.56 -0.57 7.45
C PHE A 17 4.47 -1.06 8.40
N HIS A 18 4.11 -2.34 8.34
CA HIS A 18 3.03 -2.95 9.12
C HIS A 18 1.77 -2.08 9.10
N TYR A 19 1.33 -1.74 7.89
CA TYR A 19 0.18 -0.86 7.71
C TYR A 19 -1.01 -1.37 8.54
N PRO A 20 -1.56 -0.54 9.46
CA PRO A 20 -2.52 -1.03 10.44
C PRO A 20 -3.92 -1.25 9.86
N GLY A 21 -4.16 -0.91 8.60
CA GLY A 21 -5.45 -1.19 7.93
C GLY A 21 -6.63 -0.33 8.39
N ILE A 22 -6.38 0.76 9.12
CA ILE A 22 -7.43 1.54 9.82
C ILE A 22 -8.00 2.66 8.93
N CYS A 23 -7.37 2.99 7.80
CA CYS A 23 -7.77 4.10 6.93
C CYS A 23 -7.69 3.72 5.44
N SER A 24 -8.00 4.62 4.53
CA SER A 24 -7.65 4.42 3.11
C SER A 24 -6.15 4.64 2.90
N LEU A 25 -5.58 4.05 1.84
CA LEU A 25 -4.16 4.30 1.54
C LEU A 25 -3.96 5.77 1.24
N LYS A 26 -4.94 6.43 0.60
CA LYS A 26 -4.93 7.88 0.43
C LYS A 26 -4.71 8.65 1.72
N TYR A 27 -5.51 8.41 2.75
CA TYR A 27 -5.28 9.08 4.03
C TYR A 27 -3.92 8.70 4.64
N PHE A 28 -3.48 7.46 4.52
CA PHE A 28 -2.16 7.05 5.03
C PHE A 28 -0.98 7.73 4.30
N PHE A 29 -1.05 7.88 2.99
CA PHE A 29 0.02 8.52 2.22
C PHE A 29 -0.02 10.06 2.35
N ASP A 30 -1.20 10.66 2.52
CA ASP A 30 -1.38 12.11 2.69
C ASP A 30 -1.08 12.58 4.12
N ASP A 31 -1.55 11.84 5.14
CA ASP A 31 -1.44 12.20 6.56
C ASP A 31 -0.16 11.65 7.21
N TYR A 32 0.13 10.35 7.01
CA TYR A 32 1.13 9.65 7.81
C TYR A 32 2.58 9.88 7.34
N LYS A 33 2.82 10.31 6.09
CA LYS A 33 4.18 10.30 5.51
C LYS A 33 4.61 11.41 4.55
N THR A 34 3.98 12.58 4.60
CA THR A 34 4.53 13.79 3.93
C THR A 34 5.97 14.13 4.35
N ARG A 35 6.53 13.51 5.40
CA ARG A 35 7.91 13.75 5.86
C ARG A 35 8.98 12.76 5.41
N ARG A 36 8.66 11.57 4.87
CA ARG A 36 9.70 10.53 4.64
C ARG A 36 9.35 9.36 3.71
N LEU A 37 8.43 9.55 2.75
CA LEU A 37 8.20 8.52 1.74
C LEU A 37 9.39 8.45 0.77
N PRO A 38 9.92 7.25 0.44
CA PRO A 38 10.87 7.12 -0.66
C PRO A 38 10.23 7.58 -1.98
N ASP A 39 10.99 8.28 -2.83
CA ASP A 39 10.51 8.81 -4.11
C ASP A 39 9.85 7.75 -4.99
N ASP A 40 10.39 6.53 -5.01
CA ASP A 40 9.83 5.41 -5.78
C ASP A 40 8.44 5.00 -5.30
N VAL A 41 8.21 5.00 -3.99
CA VAL A 41 6.90 4.68 -3.38
C VAL A 41 5.91 5.81 -3.66
N TYR A 42 6.38 7.06 -3.66
CA TYR A 42 5.53 8.22 -3.94
C TYR A 42 5.09 8.23 -5.41
N ALA A 43 6.04 7.99 -6.32
CA ALA A 43 5.77 7.85 -7.74
C ALA A 43 4.85 6.65 -8.03
N ALA A 44 5.02 5.55 -7.30
CA ALA A 44 4.16 4.37 -7.42
C ALA A 44 2.75 4.69 -6.95
N TYR A 45 2.60 5.28 -5.77
CA TYR A 45 1.32 5.72 -5.21
C TYR A 45 0.56 6.67 -6.15
N ARG A 46 1.25 7.69 -6.71
CA ARG A 46 0.69 8.63 -7.69
C ARG A 46 0.13 7.95 -8.94
N LYS A 47 0.65 6.78 -9.31
CA LYS A 47 0.17 5.99 -10.46
C LYS A 47 -1.02 5.10 -10.12
N VAL A 48 -1.16 4.69 -8.86
CA VAL A 48 -2.23 3.77 -8.38
C VAL A 48 -3.37 4.49 -7.66
N LEU A 49 -3.42 5.83 -7.75
CA LEU A 49 -4.35 6.72 -7.05
C LEU A 49 -5.82 6.64 -7.55
N SER A 50 -6.20 5.55 -8.21
CA SER A 50 -7.59 5.26 -8.58
C SER A 50 -8.27 4.51 -7.43
N GLY A 51 -9.51 4.89 -7.08
CA GLY A 51 -10.24 4.26 -5.98
C GLY A 51 -10.42 2.75 -6.13
N GLU A 52 -10.49 2.25 -7.37
CA GLU A 52 -10.56 0.81 -7.66
C GLU A 52 -9.26 0.08 -7.26
N ILE A 53 -8.12 0.69 -7.59
CA ILE A 53 -6.79 0.12 -7.31
C ILE A 53 -6.47 0.17 -5.80
N ASP A 54 -6.96 1.19 -5.08
CA ASP A 54 -6.82 1.29 -3.62
C ASP A 54 -7.44 0.06 -2.93
N CYS A 55 -8.65 -0.32 -3.37
CA CYS A 55 -9.36 -1.50 -2.86
C CYS A 55 -8.66 -2.82 -3.24
N GLU A 56 -8.18 -2.96 -4.48
CA GLU A 56 -7.39 -4.13 -4.89
C GLU A 56 -6.14 -4.31 -4.01
N LEU A 57 -5.38 -3.23 -3.80
CA LEU A 57 -4.16 -3.25 -2.97
C LEU A 57 -4.45 -3.61 -1.51
N LEU A 58 -5.54 -3.08 -0.95
CA LEU A 58 -5.97 -3.41 0.41
C LEU A 58 -6.41 -4.87 0.52
N ALA A 59 -7.09 -5.41 -0.49
CA ALA A 59 -7.46 -6.82 -0.53
C ALA A 59 -6.22 -7.73 -0.59
N GLU A 60 -5.27 -7.45 -1.49
CA GLU A 60 -4.01 -8.20 -1.57
C GLU A 60 -3.19 -8.12 -0.28
N PHE A 61 -3.17 -6.95 0.35
CA PHE A 61 -2.51 -6.75 1.65
C PHE A 61 -3.18 -7.55 2.77
N ALA A 62 -4.51 -7.54 2.83
CA ALA A 62 -5.29 -8.30 3.79
C ALA A 62 -5.10 -9.82 3.61
N GLU A 63 -5.12 -10.32 2.38
CA GLU A 63 -4.82 -11.72 2.06
C GLU A 63 -3.43 -12.14 2.53
N TRP A 64 -2.43 -11.29 2.33
CA TRP A 64 -1.08 -11.53 2.85
C TRP A 64 -1.06 -11.56 4.38
N GLY A 65 -1.73 -10.61 5.04
CA GLY A 65 -1.83 -10.53 6.50
C GLY A 65 -2.50 -11.77 7.10
N LEU A 66 -3.58 -12.24 6.48
CA LEU A 66 -4.28 -13.47 6.87
C LEU A 66 -3.40 -14.71 6.73
N LYS A 67 -2.62 -14.83 5.64
CA LYS A 67 -1.65 -15.94 5.47
C LYS A 67 -0.52 -15.91 6.50
N ARG A 68 -0.14 -14.73 7.01
CA ARG A 68 0.84 -14.58 8.10
C ARG A 68 0.22 -14.88 9.47
N GLY A 69 -1.01 -14.43 9.72
CA GLY A 69 -1.74 -14.63 10.97
C GLY A 69 -2.22 -16.07 11.17
N ALA A 70 -2.46 -16.81 10.09
CA ALA A 70 -2.83 -18.24 10.13
C ALA A 70 -1.69 -19.19 10.56
N LYS A 71 -0.55 -18.66 11.02
CA LYS A 71 0.49 -19.43 11.73
C LYS A 71 0.37 -19.34 13.27
N GLY A 72 -0.76 -18.87 13.79
CA GLY A 72 -1.11 -18.88 15.22
C GLY A 72 -1.92 -20.11 15.60
#